data_AF-A0ABD0NCU2-F1
#
_entry.id   AF-A0ABD0NCU2-F1
#
_cell.length_a   1.000
_cell.length_b   1.000
_cell.length_c   1.000
_cell.angle_alpha   90.00
_cell.angle_beta   90.00
_cell.angle_gamma   90.00
#
_symmetry.space_group_name_H-M   'P 1'
#
loop_
_entity.id
_entity.type
_entity.pdbx_description
1 polymer ?
#
loop_
_entity_poly.entity_id
_entity_poly.type
_entity_poly.pdbx_seq_one_letter_code
_entity_poly.pdbx_strand_id
1 'polypeptide(L)' 'DHDVQEDKILLVSLLMAEMGVHSVAYAFPQVKIITTAVDKKVNDLFHIIPGI' A
#
# COMPACT_ATOMS: atom_id res chain seq x y z
N ASP A 1 4.82 15.75 13.07
CA ASP A 1 3.92 14.59 13.21
C ASP A 1 2.69 14.99 14.00
N HIS A 2 1.53 14.47 13.64
CA HIS A 2 0.24 14.87 14.25
C HIS A 2 -0.15 13.99 15.45
N ASP A 3 0.81 13.26 16.04
CA ASP A 3 0.62 12.31 17.16
C ASP A 3 -0.52 11.29 16.98
N VAL A 4 -0.79 10.91 15.73
CA VAL A 4 -1.79 9.89 15.41
C VAL A 4 -1.18 8.51 15.67
N GLN A 5 -1.89 7.68 16.46
CA GLN A 5 -1.46 6.32 16.72
C GLN A 5 -1.56 5.47 15.45
N GLU A 6 -0.51 4.72 15.15
CA GLU A 6 -0.35 3.99 13.91
C GLU A 6 -1.42 2.91 13.69
N ASP A 7 -1.83 2.22 14.76
CA ASP A 7 -2.90 1.22 14.77
C ASP A 7 -4.30 1.80 14.49
N LYS A 8 -4.43 3.13 14.54
CA LYS A 8 -5.65 3.88 14.19
C LYS A 8 -5.64 4.39 12.74
N ILE A 9 -4.60 4.10 11.98
CA ILE A 9 -4.48 4.49 10.57
C ILE A 9 -4.94 3.33 9.69
N LEU A 10 -5.87 3.63 8.77
CA LEU A 10 -6.34 2.72 7.74
C LEU A 10 -5.88 3.25 6.37
N LEU A 11 -5.12 2.44 5.63
CA LEU A 11 -4.78 2.72 4.24
C LEU A 11 -5.77 1.97 3.35
N VAL A 12 -6.64 2.72 2.67
CA VAL A 12 -7.66 2.16 1.76
C VAL A 12 -7.27 2.47 0.31
N SER A 13 -7.23 1.45 -0.55
CA SER A 13 -6.92 1.61 -1.97
C SER A 13 -7.75 0.69 -2.87
N LEU A 14 -7.98 1.08 -4.12
CA LEU A 14 -8.56 0.19 -5.12
C LEU A 14 -7.54 -0.87 -5.57
N LEU A 15 -6.34 -0.45 -5.94
CA LEU A 15 -5.29 -1.33 -6.44
C LEU A 15 -3.96 -0.96 -5.79
N MET A 16 -3.16 -1.95 -5.44
CA MET A 16 -1.79 -1.74 -4.95
C MET A 16 -0.80 -2.66 -5.67
N ALA A 17 0.45 -2.23 -5.78
CA ALA A 17 1.54 -3.13 -6.17
C ALA A 17 2.11 -3.84 -4.93
N GLU A 18 2.54 -5.09 -5.10
CA GLU A 18 3.17 -5.90 -4.03
C GLU A 18 4.32 -5.15 -3.33
N MET A 19 5.16 -4.45 -4.10
CA MET A 19 6.23 -3.59 -3.57
C MET A 19 5.69 -2.49 -2.65
N GLY A 20 4.57 -1.86 -3.01
CA GLY A 20 3.95 -0.80 -2.21
C GLY A 20 3.36 -1.34 -0.91
N VAL A 21 2.75 -2.53 -0.94
CA VAL A 21 2.26 -3.22 0.25
C VAL A 21 3.41 -3.51 1.22
N HIS A 22 4.51 -4.09 0.72
CA HIS A 22 5.68 -4.39 1.56
C HIS A 22 6.34 -3.13 2.12
N SER A 23 6.45 -2.06 1.32
CA SER A 23 7.05 -0.81 1.77
C SER A 23 6.25 -0.19 2.92
N VAL A 24 4.91 -0.18 2.84
CA VAL A 24 4.06 0.37 3.90
C VAL A 24 4.11 -0.53 5.13
N ALA A 25 3.96 -1.84 4.97
CA ALA A 25 3.99 -2.78 6.10
C ALA A 25 5.34 -2.80 6.84
N TYR A 26 6.45 -2.54 6.13
CA TYR A 26 7.77 -2.44 6.74
C TYR A 26 7.94 -1.13 7.52
N ALA A 27 7.49 -0.01 6.96
CA ALA A 27 7.62 1.31 7.61
C ALA A 27 6.60 1.51 8.74
N PHE A 28 5.41 0.94 8.61
CA PHE A 28 4.30 1.06 9.53
C PHE A 28 3.63 -0.30 9.79
N PRO A 29 4.22 -1.15 10.66
CA PRO A 29 3.73 -2.49 10.95
C PRO A 29 2.31 -2.58 11.53
N GLN A 30 1.78 -1.50 12.12
CA GLN A 30 0.45 -1.45 12.76
C GLN A 30 -0.63 -0.84 11.87
N VAL A 31 -0.27 -0.21 10.75
CA VAL A 31 -1.25 0.29 9.78
C VAL A 31 -2.01 -0.87 9.16
N LYS A 32 -3.34 -0.75 9.07
CA LYS A 32 -4.15 -1.73 8.35
C LYS A 32 -4.32 -1.31 6.89
N ILE A 33 -3.90 -2.17 5.99
CA ILE A 33 -4.07 -2.00 4.54
C ILE A 33 -5.34 -2.73 4.11
N ILE A 34 -6.25 -2.01 3.46
CA ILE A 34 -7.48 -2.54 2.87
C ILE A 34 -7.44 -2.22 1.38
N THR A 35 -7.34 -3.24 0.53
CA THR A 35 -7.34 -3.02 -0.91
C THR A 35 -8.13 -4.07 -1.67
N THR A 36 -8.69 -3.69 -2.81
CA THR A 36 -9.53 -4.59 -3.60
C THR A 36 -8.70 -5.58 -4.43
N ALA A 37 -7.49 -5.19 -4.83
CA ALA A 37 -6.58 -6.03 -5.60
C ALA A 37 -5.11 -5.68 -5.33
N VAL A 38 -4.23 -6.68 -5.49
CA VAL A 38 -2.78 -6.52 -5.44
C VAL A 38 -2.17 -7.10 -6.70
N ASP A 39 -1.47 -6.26 -7.46
CA ASP A 39 -0.76 -6.62 -8.69
C ASP A 39 0.74 -6.79 -8.42
N LYS A 40 1.37 -7.70 -9.18
CA LYS A 40 2.75 -8.16 -8.91
C LYS A 40 3.84 -7.19 -9.37
N LYS A 41 3.54 -6.31 -10.34
CA LYS A 41 4.58 -5.57 -11.05
C LYS A 41 4.24 -4.10 -11.20
N VAL A 42 5.28 -3.30 -11.19
CA VAL A 42 5.28 -1.95 -11.75
C VAL A 42 6.21 -1.94 -12.95
N ASN A 43 5.94 -1.08 -13.93
CA ASN A 43 6.87 -0.81 -15.03
C ASN A 43 7.90 0.26 -14.64
N ASP A 44 8.78 0.62 -15.58
CA ASP A 44 9.84 1.62 -15.36
C ASP A 44 9.32 3.05 -15.13
N LEU A 45 8.03 3.29 -15.42
CA LEU A 45 7.33 4.54 -15.14
C LEU A 45 6.55 4.49 -13.81
N PHE A 46 6.70 3.42 -13.03
CA PHE A 46 5.97 3.16 -11.78
C PHE A 46 4.46 3.00 -11.93
N HIS A 47 3.98 2.65 -13.13
CA HIS A 47 2.59 2.22 -13.32
C HIS A 47 2.45 0.75 -12.92
N ILE A 48 1.40 0.44 -12.17
CA ILE A 48 1.02 -0.93 -11.84
C ILE A 48 0.57 -1.64 -13.13
N ILE A 49 1.09 -2.84 -13.38
CA ILE A 49 0.77 -3.66 -14.56
C ILE A 49 0.26 -5.03 -14.08
N PRO A 50 -0.92 -5.52 -14.53
CA PRO A 50 -1.79 -4.95 -15.57
C PRO A 50 -2.47 -3.61 -15.23
N GLY A 51 -2.63 -3.28 -13.95
CA GLY A 51 -3.21 -1.99 -13.57
C GLY A 51 -4.74 -1.94 -13.71
N ILE A 52 -5.28 -0.71 -13.70
CA ILE A 52 -6.67 -0.37 -14.07
C ILE A 52 -6.61 0.51 -15.33
#